data_AF-A0A939E2L0-F1
#
_entry.id   AF-A0A939E2L0-F1
#
_cell.length_a   1.000
_cell.length_b   1.000
_cell.length_c   1.000
_cell.angle_alpha   90.00
_cell.angle_beta   90.00
_cell.angle_gamma   90.00
#
_symmetry.space_group_name_H-M   'P 1'
#
loop_
_entity.id
_entity.type
_entity.pdbx_description
1 polymer ?
#
loop_
_entity_poly.entity_id
_entity_poly.type
_entity_poly.pdbx_seq_one_letter_code
_entity_poly.pdbx_strand_id
1 'polypeptide(L)'
;MNIALPAAEAADLCIAADTCTEAPRKIVEAGDEYYLVWSDEFNNGVLDEGWNLSQRPVENKNFFYRNKIDPVDGDIRLKDGFLSIVASPRETPIINNKNKPAYINTGGLSTLGKKDWKYGYFEARIRYHSSSKLWPALWFMPTEQSRGWPADGEIDWLETLPGKNNRKQGTLTHTTDYLSRRAANNTAALADLISDKPITGDWHTWSMNWSESGFSFKYDGQEYGSLRPTNPMPPADQRKRGLTKSEYRWPSNFIYVDKKTGEKTVVEDFSPMAPFDRKFFLILNLATLVTSRSHLSAMDFDKSKVDIDYIRVYQTPEQIKLQDTFYLRFDTAKQAVGPDGEIVVVEDQLKKLGESIGDLPVLRNKHNEASFGWYRRANLKPWSKIGNDTAVKDSYILFPKWEEAVWVFKNYSGGPNSPKKQEAFKPGETVRLGKPSPIEQLRFDGWFKDPEFRRPAEEEFVLDSDVTLYAKWVKAQRSVSFVA
;
A
#
# COMPACT_ATOMS: atom_id res chain seq x y z
N MET A 1 -20.78 5.33 51.54
CA MET A 1 -19.49 5.25 52.27
C MET A 1 -18.45 4.86 51.23
N ASN A 2 -17.73 5.84 50.72
CA ASN A 2 -16.63 5.61 49.77
C ASN A 2 -15.50 4.92 50.52
N ILE A 3 -15.06 3.75 50.04
CA ILE A 3 -13.78 3.19 50.43
C ILE A 3 -13.02 2.96 49.13
N ALA A 4 -12.23 3.97 48.78
CA ALA A 4 -11.11 3.83 47.86
C ALA A 4 -9.94 3.26 48.66
N LEU A 5 -9.29 2.23 48.11
CA LEU A 5 -7.97 1.71 48.50
C LEU A 5 -7.22 1.33 47.22
N PRO A 6 -5.88 1.37 47.23
CA PRO A 6 -5.14 2.33 46.40
C PRO A 6 -4.62 1.75 45.07
N ALA A 7 -4.47 2.65 44.10
CA ALA A 7 -3.63 2.45 42.93
C ALA A 7 -2.15 2.60 43.34
N ALA A 8 -1.50 1.51 43.73
CA ALA A 8 -0.04 1.35 43.76
C ALA A 8 0.33 -0.07 44.21
N GLU A 9 0.25 -1.05 43.31
CA GLU A 9 0.90 -2.36 43.49
C GLU A 9 0.93 -3.14 42.16
N ALA A 10 1.38 -2.47 41.10
CA ALA A 10 1.73 -3.09 39.82
C ALA A 10 3.11 -2.66 39.30
N ALA A 11 3.94 -2.06 40.17
CA ALA A 11 5.23 -1.48 39.78
C ALA A 11 6.46 -2.22 40.32
N ASP A 12 6.32 -3.23 41.20
CA ASP A 12 7.47 -3.87 41.88
C ASP A 12 7.62 -5.37 41.55
N LEU A 13 7.75 -5.68 40.26
CA LEU A 13 8.28 -6.96 39.79
C LEU A 13 9.35 -6.73 38.71
N CYS A 14 10.19 -5.71 38.92
CA CYS A 14 11.34 -5.40 38.07
C CYS A 14 12.62 -5.26 38.92
N ILE A 15 13.02 -6.33 39.62
CA ILE A 15 14.33 -6.38 40.29
C ILE A 15 15.12 -7.58 39.74
N ALA A 16 15.60 -7.40 38.52
CA ALA A 16 16.83 -8.00 38.02
C ALA A 16 17.34 -7.09 36.90
N ALA A 17 18.46 -6.42 37.16
CA ALA A 17 19.09 -5.48 36.24
C ALA A 17 19.50 -6.20 34.94
N ASP A 18 18.78 -5.92 33.84
CA ASP A 18 19.21 -5.92 32.42
C ASP A 18 18.10 -6.29 31.41
N THR A 19 16.87 -6.61 31.83
CA THR A 19 15.87 -7.18 30.89
C THR A 19 14.54 -6.44 30.71
N CYS A 20 14.40 -5.18 31.15
CA CYS A 20 13.24 -4.36 30.80
C CYS A 20 13.71 -2.97 30.34
N THR A 21 14.15 -2.87 29.09
CA THR A 21 14.39 -1.56 28.47
C THR A 21 13.07 -1.06 27.90
N GLU A 22 12.51 0.01 28.46
CA GLU A 22 11.40 0.70 27.80
C GLU A 22 11.80 1.06 26.37
N ALA A 23 10.86 0.89 25.43
CA ALA A 23 11.09 1.26 24.04
C ALA A 23 11.50 2.75 23.95
N PRO A 24 12.60 3.09 23.26
CA PRO A 24 12.95 4.48 23.00
C PRO A 24 11.75 5.19 22.37
N ARG A 25 11.35 6.35 22.88
CA ARG A 25 10.24 7.11 22.29
C ARG A 25 10.60 7.73 20.94
N LYS A 26 11.89 7.89 20.68
CA LYS A 26 12.46 8.54 19.50
C LYS A 26 13.78 7.89 19.13
N ILE A 27 14.00 7.72 17.84
CA ILE A 27 15.28 7.29 17.25
C ILE A 27 15.67 8.24 16.11
N VAL A 28 16.94 8.22 15.73
CA VAL A 28 17.44 8.92 14.55
C VAL A 28 17.99 7.88 13.59
N GLU A 29 17.48 7.88 12.37
CA GLU A 29 17.90 6.94 11.33
C GLU A 29 18.11 7.71 10.03
N ALA A 30 19.28 7.56 9.41
CA ALA A 30 19.68 8.26 8.18
C ALA A 30 19.53 9.81 8.21
N GLY A 31 19.54 10.41 9.40
CA GLY A 31 19.40 11.86 9.60
C GLY A 31 17.97 12.32 9.89
N ASP A 32 16.98 11.43 9.78
CA ASP A 32 15.58 11.72 10.08
C ASP A 32 15.19 11.28 11.50
N GLU A 33 14.28 12.02 12.11
CA GLU A 33 13.73 11.70 13.42
C GLU A 33 12.47 10.84 13.30
N TYR A 34 12.49 9.68 13.94
CA TYR A 34 11.36 8.77 14.00
C TYR A 34 10.84 8.66 15.43
N TYR A 35 9.52 8.60 15.58
CA TYR A 35 8.81 8.53 16.86
C TYR A 35 8.10 7.19 16.99
N LEU A 36 8.16 6.59 18.18
CA LEU A 36 7.52 5.30 18.46
C LEU A 36 5.99 5.45 18.30
N VAL A 37 5.39 4.63 17.42
CA VAL A 37 3.93 4.63 17.17
C VAL A 37 3.25 3.36 17.64
N TRP A 38 4.00 2.26 17.77
CA TRP A 38 3.52 1.01 18.33
C TRP A 38 4.69 0.12 18.75
N SER A 39 4.51 -0.67 19.80
CA SER A 39 5.47 -1.68 20.23
C SER A 39 4.79 -2.79 21.02
N ASP A 40 5.37 -3.98 20.99
CA ASP A 40 5.13 -5.02 21.98
C ASP A 40 6.48 -5.51 22.51
N GLU A 41 6.68 -5.34 23.81
CA GLU A 41 7.90 -5.73 24.54
C GLU A 41 7.71 -7.07 25.26
N PHE A 42 6.53 -7.69 25.18
CA PHE A 42 6.20 -9.01 25.73
C PHE A 42 6.47 -9.22 27.24
N ASN A 43 6.72 -8.15 28.00
CA ASN A 43 7.10 -8.20 29.42
C ASN A 43 5.99 -8.67 30.36
N ASN A 44 4.72 -8.50 29.97
CA ASN A 44 3.59 -8.65 30.90
C ASN A 44 2.93 -10.04 30.87
N GLY A 45 3.51 -11.01 30.15
CA GLY A 45 2.92 -12.35 30.02
C GLY A 45 1.63 -12.40 29.19
N VAL A 46 1.23 -11.27 28.59
CA VAL A 46 0.04 -11.10 27.74
C VAL A 46 0.44 -10.41 26.43
N LEU A 47 -0.22 -10.77 25.33
CA LEU A 47 -0.03 -10.08 24.05
C LEU A 47 -0.65 -8.67 24.12
N ASP A 48 -0.03 -7.71 23.43
CA ASP A 48 -0.67 -6.43 23.16
C ASP A 48 -2.01 -6.59 22.42
N GLU A 49 -2.93 -5.65 22.64
CA GLU A 49 -4.24 -5.67 21.99
C GLU A 49 -4.16 -5.52 20.47
N GLY A 50 -3.02 -5.09 19.91
CA GLY A 50 -2.72 -5.01 18.49
C GLY A 50 -2.60 -6.38 17.78
N TRP A 51 -2.49 -7.48 18.52
CA TRP A 51 -2.35 -8.81 17.94
C TRP A 51 -3.67 -9.59 17.82
N ASN A 52 -3.78 -10.35 16.73
CA ASN A 52 -4.72 -11.45 16.58
C ASN A 52 -3.95 -12.77 16.51
N LEU A 53 -4.60 -13.86 16.93
CA LEU A 53 -4.15 -15.20 16.58
C LEU A 53 -4.38 -15.45 15.08
N SER A 54 -3.35 -15.91 14.38
CA SER A 54 -3.43 -16.18 12.94
C SER A 54 -4.42 -17.31 12.65
N GLN A 55 -5.55 -16.98 12.03
CA GLN A 55 -6.55 -17.97 11.59
C GLN A 55 -6.23 -18.57 10.23
N ARG A 56 -4.97 -18.91 9.98
CA ARG A 56 -4.59 -19.49 8.68
C ARG A 56 -5.11 -20.93 8.58
N PRO A 57 -6.00 -21.24 7.64
CA PRO A 57 -6.56 -22.57 7.52
C PRO A 57 -5.47 -23.60 7.23
N VAL A 58 -5.66 -24.83 7.71
CA VAL A 58 -4.80 -26.00 7.38
C VAL A 58 -4.79 -26.30 5.88
N GLU A 59 -5.75 -25.73 5.15
CA GLU A 59 -6.25 -26.14 3.84
C GLU A 59 -5.18 -26.34 2.77
N ASN A 60 -3.99 -25.74 2.93
CA ASN A 60 -2.86 -25.91 2.01
C ASN A 60 -1.51 -26.16 2.68
N LYS A 61 -1.45 -26.34 4.00
CA LYS A 61 -0.20 -26.41 4.77
C LYS A 61 0.01 -27.81 5.34
N ASN A 62 1.28 -28.17 5.59
CA ASN A 62 1.66 -29.45 6.21
C ASN A 62 1.88 -29.31 7.73
N PHE A 63 1.36 -28.22 8.32
CA PHE A 63 1.39 -27.92 9.75
C PHE A 63 0.08 -27.22 10.14
N PHE A 64 -0.20 -27.20 11.45
CA PHE A 64 -1.43 -26.68 12.02
C PHE A 64 -1.13 -25.53 12.99
N TYR A 65 -1.76 -24.37 12.79
CA TYR A 65 -1.74 -23.31 13.78
C TYR A 65 -2.73 -23.63 14.90
N ARG A 66 -2.26 -24.32 15.94
CA ARG A 66 -3.06 -24.58 17.15
C ARG A 66 -3.22 -23.29 17.96
N ASN A 67 -2.24 -22.38 17.88
CA ASN A 67 -2.26 -21.05 18.52
C ASN A 67 -2.62 -21.10 20.02
N LYS A 68 -2.25 -22.18 20.73
CA LYS A 68 -2.50 -22.25 22.17
C LYS A 68 -1.57 -21.24 22.86
N ILE A 69 -2.15 -20.26 23.55
CA ILE A 69 -1.40 -19.35 24.44
C ILE A 69 -1.32 -20.02 25.81
N ASP A 70 -0.13 -20.42 26.21
CA ASP A 70 0.17 -21.00 27.52
C ASP A 70 1.70 -20.95 27.73
N PRO A 71 2.20 -20.46 28.87
CA PRO A 71 3.64 -20.28 29.09
C PRO A 71 4.45 -21.59 29.12
N VAL A 72 3.80 -22.75 29.26
CA VAL A 72 4.45 -24.07 29.39
C VAL A 72 4.19 -24.95 28.17
N ASP A 73 2.91 -25.17 27.82
CA ASP A 73 2.49 -26.09 26.74
C ASP A 73 1.89 -25.35 25.52
N GLY A 74 2.02 -24.03 25.48
CA GLY A 74 1.53 -23.21 24.37
C GLY A 74 2.39 -23.36 23.11
N ASP A 75 1.78 -23.08 21.97
CA ASP A 75 2.51 -22.77 20.73
C ASP A 75 2.96 -21.30 20.71
N ILE A 76 2.32 -20.48 21.54
CA ILE A 76 2.62 -19.07 21.79
C ILE A 76 2.85 -18.97 23.29
N ARG A 77 4.08 -18.64 23.70
CA ARG A 77 4.49 -18.57 25.10
C ARG A 77 5.01 -17.19 25.40
N LEU A 78 4.48 -16.56 26.43
CA LEU A 78 4.93 -15.25 26.92
C LEU A 78 5.48 -15.48 28.31
N LYS A 79 6.80 -15.42 28.42
CA LYS A 79 7.49 -15.73 29.66
C LYS A 79 8.87 -15.09 29.63
N ASP A 80 9.37 -14.70 30.81
CA ASP A 80 10.75 -14.24 30.98
C ASP A 80 11.09 -13.02 30.11
N GLY A 81 10.09 -12.17 29.83
CA GLY A 81 10.25 -10.92 29.07
C GLY A 81 10.21 -11.03 27.55
N PHE A 82 9.86 -12.20 26.99
CA PHE A 82 9.81 -12.38 25.53
C PHE A 82 8.68 -13.31 25.09
N LEU A 83 8.37 -13.25 23.79
CA LEU A 83 7.47 -14.17 23.09
C LEU A 83 8.27 -15.33 22.49
N SER A 84 7.86 -16.57 22.74
CA SER A 84 8.25 -17.73 21.93
C SER A 84 7.10 -18.21 21.06
N ILE A 85 7.35 -18.43 19.77
CA ILE A 85 6.49 -19.28 18.94
C ILE A 85 7.15 -20.65 18.81
N VAL A 86 6.45 -21.69 19.23
CA VAL A 86 6.99 -23.06 19.36
C VAL A 86 6.27 -24.00 18.41
N ALA A 87 7.05 -24.84 17.73
CA ALA A 87 6.57 -25.94 16.94
C ALA A 87 6.71 -27.26 17.73
N SER A 88 5.61 -28.01 17.86
CA SER A 88 5.58 -29.28 18.59
C SER A 88 4.98 -30.41 17.75
N PRO A 89 5.35 -31.69 18.00
CA PRO A 89 4.80 -32.80 17.24
C PRO A 89 3.33 -33.04 17.62
N ARG A 90 2.55 -33.51 16.64
CA ARG A 90 1.20 -34.04 16.85
C ARG A 90 1.23 -35.55 16.85
N GLU A 91 0.62 -36.16 17.86
CA GLU A 91 0.39 -37.61 17.89
C GLU A 91 -0.52 -38.04 16.73
N THR A 92 -1.65 -37.34 16.60
CA THR A 92 -2.64 -37.54 15.52
C THR A 92 -2.56 -36.39 14.52
N PRO A 93 -2.16 -36.67 13.25
CA PRO A 93 -2.10 -35.64 12.22
C PRO A 93 -3.50 -35.17 11.81
N ILE A 94 -3.62 -33.90 11.44
CA ILE A 94 -4.83 -33.36 10.82
C ILE A 94 -4.69 -33.52 9.31
N ILE A 95 -5.72 -34.02 8.63
CA ILE A 95 -5.74 -34.10 7.17
C ILE A 95 -6.23 -32.76 6.62
N ASN A 96 -5.45 -32.13 5.75
CA ASN A 96 -5.86 -30.90 5.07
C ASN A 96 -6.75 -31.19 3.85
N ASN A 97 -7.30 -30.13 3.24
CA ASN A 97 -8.21 -30.23 2.10
C ASN A 97 -7.55 -30.80 0.82
N LYS A 98 -6.22 -30.96 0.81
CA LYS A 98 -5.44 -31.64 -0.24
C LYS A 98 -5.12 -33.10 0.12
N ASN A 99 -5.80 -33.66 1.12
CA ASN A 99 -5.59 -35.00 1.66
C ASN A 99 -4.15 -35.26 2.14
N LYS A 100 -3.47 -34.22 2.64
CA LYS A 100 -2.12 -34.32 3.20
C LYS A 100 -2.14 -34.18 4.73
N PRO A 101 -1.36 -34.98 5.46
CA PRO A 101 -1.27 -34.90 6.91
C PRO A 101 -0.42 -33.72 7.39
N ALA A 102 -0.92 -33.01 8.41
CA ALA A 102 -0.21 -32.01 9.18
C ALA A 102 0.27 -32.61 10.52
N TYR A 103 1.58 -32.71 10.69
CA TYR A 103 2.21 -33.41 11.84
C TYR A 103 2.69 -32.48 12.96
N ILE A 104 2.61 -31.17 12.74
CA ILE A 104 3.19 -30.17 13.63
C ILE A 104 2.10 -29.22 14.10
N ASN A 105 2.06 -28.95 15.40
CA ASN A 105 1.41 -27.78 15.97
C ASN A 105 2.39 -26.62 15.95
N THR A 106 1.91 -25.42 15.67
CA THR A 106 2.69 -24.19 15.73
C THR A 106 1.76 -23.00 15.95
N GLY A 107 2.32 -21.80 15.99
CA GLY A 107 1.61 -20.54 16.21
C GLY A 107 1.88 -19.49 15.13
N GLY A 108 0.99 -18.52 15.08
CA GLY A 108 1.21 -17.28 14.35
C GLY A 108 0.34 -16.16 14.90
N LEU A 109 0.83 -14.93 14.74
CA LEU A 109 0.16 -13.70 15.13
C LEU A 109 0.03 -12.79 13.91
N SER A 110 -0.99 -11.94 13.91
CA SER A 110 -1.13 -10.89 12.89
C SER A 110 -1.76 -9.64 13.46
N THR A 111 -1.42 -8.48 12.91
CA THR A 111 -2.04 -7.20 13.28
C THR A 111 -3.25 -6.84 12.41
N LEU A 112 -3.73 -7.78 11.57
CA LEU A 112 -4.83 -7.57 10.63
C LEU A 112 -6.07 -6.95 11.31
N GLY A 113 -6.54 -5.82 10.77
CA GLY A 113 -7.72 -5.11 11.28
C GLY A 113 -7.50 -4.43 12.63
N LYS A 114 -6.27 -4.44 13.17
CA LYS A 114 -5.90 -3.81 14.44
C LYS A 114 -4.83 -2.74 14.27
N LYS A 115 -3.74 -3.08 13.58
CA LYS A 115 -2.64 -2.17 13.23
C LYS A 115 -2.13 -2.47 11.83
N ASP A 116 -1.92 -1.42 11.07
CA ASP A 116 -1.30 -1.44 9.77
C ASP A 116 -0.53 -0.14 9.55
N TRP A 117 0.48 -0.20 8.68
CA TRP A 117 1.37 0.93 8.46
C TRP A 117 1.60 1.14 6.98
N LYS A 118 1.60 2.40 6.56
CA LYS A 118 2.26 2.84 5.33
C LYS A 118 3.58 3.51 5.72
N TYR A 119 4.71 2.95 5.31
CA TYR A 119 6.04 3.43 5.65
C TYR A 119 6.35 3.38 7.16
N GLY A 120 7.63 3.47 7.49
CA GLY A 120 8.12 3.49 8.86
C GLY A 120 9.48 2.82 9.02
N TYR A 121 10.02 2.93 10.24
CA TYR A 121 11.14 2.15 10.70
C TYR A 121 10.63 1.05 11.62
N PHE A 122 10.90 -0.20 11.25
CA PHE A 122 10.46 -1.39 11.95
C PHE A 122 11.68 -2.06 12.55
N GLU A 123 11.64 -2.42 13.83
CA GLU A 123 12.74 -3.08 14.53
C GLU A 123 12.22 -4.25 15.34
N ALA A 124 12.89 -5.39 15.26
CA ALA A 124 12.57 -6.56 16.06
C ALA A 124 13.86 -7.23 16.54
N ARG A 125 13.88 -7.62 17.81
CA ARG A 125 15.00 -8.36 18.39
C ARG A 125 14.63 -9.83 18.55
N ILE A 126 15.31 -10.68 17.80
CA ILE A 126 14.90 -12.06 17.56
C ILE A 126 16.07 -12.99 17.82
N ARG A 127 15.79 -14.12 18.48
CA ARG A 127 16.71 -15.25 18.60
C ARG A 127 16.16 -16.45 17.85
N TYR A 128 16.90 -16.84 16.82
CA TYR A 128 16.62 -18.04 16.04
C TYR A 128 17.28 -19.26 16.64
N HIS A 129 16.54 -20.36 16.66
CA HIS A 129 17.07 -21.65 17.06
C HIS A 129 17.37 -22.51 15.84
N SER A 130 18.51 -23.21 15.87
CA SER A 130 18.95 -24.04 14.75
C SER A 130 18.04 -25.26 14.59
N SER A 131 17.21 -25.29 13.54
CA SER A 131 16.46 -26.48 13.12
C SER A 131 16.27 -26.54 11.61
N SER A 132 16.62 -27.68 11.02
CA SER A 132 16.74 -27.87 9.56
C SER A 132 15.42 -27.80 8.77
N LYS A 133 14.29 -27.63 9.46
CA LYS A 133 12.93 -27.67 8.88
C LYS A 133 12.03 -26.55 9.38
N LEU A 134 12.52 -25.64 10.23
CA LEU A 134 11.77 -24.46 10.63
C LEU A 134 11.89 -23.36 9.58
N TRP A 135 10.82 -22.60 9.45
CA TRP A 135 10.74 -21.42 8.60
C TRP A 135 9.98 -20.33 9.38
N PRO A 136 10.61 -19.73 10.40
CA PRO A 136 10.12 -18.49 10.99
C PRO A 136 10.06 -17.39 9.94
N ALA A 137 9.01 -16.58 10.01
CA ALA A 137 8.79 -15.45 9.13
C ALA A 137 8.20 -14.28 9.93
N LEU A 138 8.76 -13.10 9.71
CA LEU A 138 8.20 -11.81 10.12
C LEU A 138 8.02 -10.98 8.84
N TRP A 139 6.79 -10.65 8.51
CA TRP A 139 6.44 -10.21 7.16
C TRP A 139 5.14 -9.44 7.14
N PHE A 140 4.82 -8.84 6.01
CA PHE A 140 3.66 -8.01 5.87
C PHE A 140 2.83 -8.39 4.65
N MET A 141 1.52 -8.23 4.81
CA MET A 141 0.54 -8.30 3.73
C MET A 141 -0.22 -6.97 3.65
N PRO A 142 -0.65 -6.56 2.45
CA PRO A 142 -1.42 -5.34 2.29
C PRO A 142 -2.76 -5.49 2.99
N THR A 143 -3.20 -4.43 3.67
CA THR A 143 -4.52 -4.38 4.33
C THR A 143 -5.62 -4.64 3.31
N GLU A 144 -5.50 -4.02 2.13
CA GLU A 144 -6.45 -4.12 1.04
C GLU A 144 -5.88 -4.93 -0.12
N GLN A 145 -6.55 -6.04 -0.43
CA GLN A 145 -6.11 -7.06 -1.39
C GLN A 145 -7.02 -7.11 -2.63
N SER A 146 -7.31 -5.95 -3.21
CA SER A 146 -8.28 -5.82 -4.30
C SER A 146 -7.84 -6.51 -5.61
N ARG A 147 -6.55 -6.63 -5.88
CA ARG A 147 -5.97 -7.29 -7.07
C ARG A 147 -5.55 -8.74 -6.79
N GLY A 148 -5.46 -9.11 -5.53
CA GLY A 148 -5.04 -10.42 -5.04
C GLY A 148 -3.53 -10.61 -5.13
N TRP A 149 -3.04 -11.65 -4.47
CA TRP A 149 -1.62 -11.98 -4.47
C TRP A 149 -1.13 -12.50 -5.84
N PRO A 150 0.10 -12.14 -6.29
CA PRO A 150 1.05 -11.22 -5.64
C PRO A 150 0.89 -9.74 -6.04
N ALA A 151 -0.15 -9.38 -6.79
CA ALA A 151 -0.33 -8.04 -7.36
C ALA A 151 -0.66 -6.94 -6.32
N ASP A 152 -1.00 -7.27 -5.08
CA ASP A 152 -1.12 -6.26 -4.02
C ASP A 152 0.15 -6.10 -3.18
N GLY A 153 1.16 -6.94 -3.40
CA GLY A 153 2.42 -6.91 -2.68
C GLY A 153 2.50 -7.88 -1.50
N GLU A 154 3.71 -8.20 -1.10
CA GLU A 154 4.10 -8.90 0.15
C GLU A 154 5.50 -8.40 0.51
N ILE A 155 5.74 -8.11 1.80
CA ILE A 155 7.04 -7.66 2.31
C ILE A 155 7.50 -8.68 3.34
N ASP A 156 8.35 -9.61 2.94
CA ASP A 156 8.98 -10.59 3.81
C ASP A 156 10.18 -9.97 4.49
N TRP A 157 9.93 -9.12 5.48
CA TRP A 157 10.98 -8.42 6.23
C TRP A 157 12.06 -9.39 6.72
N LEU A 158 11.66 -10.57 7.20
CA LEU A 158 12.62 -11.57 7.66
C LEU A 158 12.14 -13.00 7.47
N GLU A 159 12.91 -13.77 6.71
CA GLU A 159 12.73 -15.22 6.55
C GLU A 159 14.05 -15.98 6.66
N THR A 160 13.99 -17.17 7.25
CA THR A 160 15.09 -18.14 7.20
C THR A 160 14.76 -19.21 6.17
N LEU A 161 15.49 -19.25 5.04
CA LEU A 161 15.33 -20.34 4.06
C LEU A 161 15.82 -21.66 4.68
N PRO A 162 14.97 -22.71 4.76
CA PRO A 162 15.38 -23.96 5.37
C PRO A 162 16.35 -24.71 4.45
N GLY A 163 17.61 -24.88 4.86
CA GLY A 163 18.58 -25.62 4.05
C GLY A 163 20.03 -25.21 4.23
N LYS A 164 20.69 -25.91 5.16
CA LYS A 164 22.14 -26.13 5.34
C LYS A 164 23.06 -25.02 5.86
N ASN A 165 22.70 -23.74 5.89
CA ASN A 165 23.60 -22.74 6.48
C ASN A 165 22.87 -21.85 7.48
N ASN A 166 23.17 -22.00 8.78
CA ASN A 166 22.80 -21.09 9.87
C ASN A 166 23.44 -19.70 9.73
N ARG A 167 23.78 -19.28 8.52
CA ARG A 167 24.56 -18.09 8.16
C ARG A 167 23.86 -17.24 7.11
N LYS A 168 22.69 -17.69 6.63
CA LYS A 168 21.93 -17.01 5.59
C LYS A 168 20.53 -16.65 6.09
N GLN A 169 20.18 -15.37 6.00
CA GLN A 169 18.82 -14.87 6.16
C GLN A 169 18.46 -13.97 4.99
N GLY A 170 17.18 -13.92 4.65
CA GLY A 170 16.70 -13.19 3.49
C GLY A 170 15.54 -12.29 3.86
N THR A 171 15.51 -11.14 3.19
CA THR A 171 14.31 -10.33 3.04
C THR A 171 13.86 -10.42 1.60
N LEU A 172 12.56 -10.54 1.39
CA LEU A 172 11.98 -10.62 0.07
C LEU A 172 10.80 -9.66 -0.07
N THR A 173 10.66 -9.05 -1.24
CA THR A 173 9.44 -8.30 -1.56
C THR A 173 8.82 -8.91 -2.81
N HIS A 174 7.59 -9.39 -2.73
CA HIS A 174 6.87 -9.94 -3.88
C HIS A 174 5.96 -8.91 -4.53
N THR A 175 5.98 -8.88 -5.85
CA THR A 175 5.01 -8.16 -6.68
C THR A 175 4.91 -8.84 -8.06
N THR A 176 4.02 -8.38 -8.93
CA THR A 176 3.96 -8.80 -10.34
C THR A 176 4.88 -7.94 -11.21
N ASP A 177 5.87 -8.54 -11.88
CA ASP A 177 6.62 -7.96 -13.01
C ASP A 177 7.09 -9.06 -13.99
N TYR A 178 7.44 -8.62 -15.20
CA TYR A 178 7.81 -9.33 -16.41
C TYR A 178 9.20 -10.00 -16.37
N LEU A 179 10.05 -9.69 -15.39
CA LEU A 179 11.44 -10.18 -15.35
C LEU A 179 11.68 -11.31 -14.34
N SER A 180 11.10 -12.49 -14.55
CA SER A 180 11.64 -13.72 -13.96
C SER A 180 11.61 -14.91 -14.93
N ARG A 181 12.71 -15.07 -15.69
CA ARG A 181 13.03 -16.35 -16.36
C ARG A 181 13.58 -17.34 -15.32
N ARG A 182 12.69 -17.94 -14.54
CA ARG A 182 12.60 -19.38 -14.24
C ARG A 182 11.65 -19.61 -13.06
N ALA A 183 10.58 -20.33 -13.40
CA ALA A 183 9.55 -20.92 -12.53
C ALA A 183 8.62 -19.93 -11.79
N ALA A 184 7.45 -19.70 -12.43
CA ALA A 184 6.23 -19.10 -11.90
C ALA A 184 6.24 -17.58 -11.61
N ASN A 185 6.07 -16.78 -12.66
CA ASN A 185 5.33 -15.49 -12.77
C ASN A 185 5.29 -14.48 -11.59
N ASN A 186 6.19 -14.56 -10.63
CA ASN A 186 6.26 -13.66 -9.48
C ASN A 186 7.62 -12.95 -9.54
N THR A 187 7.62 -11.63 -9.45
CA THR A 187 8.86 -10.89 -9.21
C THR A 187 9.08 -10.75 -7.74
N ALA A 188 10.31 -11.05 -7.34
CA ALA A 188 10.73 -11.07 -5.96
C ALA A 188 12.07 -10.33 -5.93
N ALA A 189 12.13 -9.17 -5.27
CA ALA A 189 13.40 -8.49 -5.02
C ALA A 189 13.96 -9.01 -3.68
N LEU A 190 15.20 -9.51 -3.71
CA LEU A 190 15.82 -10.22 -2.59
C LEU A 190 16.95 -9.38 -1.99
N ALA A 191 17.01 -9.29 -0.67
CA ALA A 191 18.20 -8.92 0.08
C ALA A 191 18.65 -10.15 0.88
N ASP A 192 19.87 -10.64 0.61
CA ASP A 192 20.44 -11.80 1.32
C ASP A 192 21.52 -11.30 2.30
N LEU A 193 21.32 -11.50 3.60
CA LEU A 193 22.41 -11.46 4.56
C LEU A 193 23.22 -12.76 4.45
N ILE A 194 24.53 -12.62 4.26
CA ILE A 194 25.49 -13.73 4.37
C ILE A 194 26.46 -13.35 5.49
N SER A 195 26.36 -14.04 6.63
CA SER A 195 27.23 -13.83 7.78
C SER A 195 28.36 -14.88 7.81
N ASP A 196 29.56 -14.49 8.21
CA ASP A 196 30.65 -15.44 8.48
C ASP A 196 30.42 -16.23 9.77
N LYS A 197 29.53 -15.74 10.64
CA LYS A 197 29.14 -16.36 11.91
C LYS A 197 27.72 -16.93 11.84
N PRO A 198 27.39 -17.93 12.68
CA PRO A 198 26.02 -18.33 12.85
C PRO A 198 25.14 -17.15 13.29
N ILE A 199 23.96 -17.01 12.69
CA ILE A 199 22.90 -16.05 13.06
C ILE A 199 21.83 -16.71 13.95
N THR A 200 22.07 -17.96 14.36
CA THR A 200 21.22 -18.73 15.27
C THR A 200 21.93 -18.91 16.60
N GLY A 201 21.17 -19.03 17.68
CA GLY A 201 21.66 -19.22 19.04
C GLY A 201 21.67 -17.94 19.88
N ASP A 202 21.96 -16.79 19.26
CA ASP A 202 22.03 -15.49 19.93
C ASP A 202 20.87 -14.56 19.52
N TRP A 203 20.67 -13.52 20.32
CA TRP A 203 19.72 -12.44 20.04
C TRP A 203 20.34 -11.44 19.06
N HIS A 204 19.59 -11.11 18.01
CA HIS A 204 20.00 -10.14 17.00
C HIS A 204 18.88 -9.14 16.73
N THR A 205 19.26 -7.90 16.47
CA THR A 205 18.34 -6.83 16.08
C THR A 205 18.24 -6.77 14.57
N TRP A 206 17.03 -6.91 14.06
CA TRP A 206 16.70 -6.78 12.66
C TRP A 206 15.91 -5.50 12.49
N SER A 207 16.24 -4.69 11.49
CA SER A 207 15.49 -3.48 11.20
C SER A 207 15.19 -3.32 9.72
N MET A 208 14.04 -2.74 9.40
CA MET A 208 13.65 -2.32 8.06
C MET A 208 13.23 -0.85 8.10
N ASN A 209 13.87 -0.02 7.29
CA ASN A 209 13.34 1.29 6.94
C ASN A 209 12.58 1.17 5.62
N TRP A 210 11.27 1.43 5.64
CA TRP A 210 10.40 1.45 4.47
C TRP A 210 9.87 2.87 4.27
N SER A 211 10.16 3.48 3.12
CA SER A 211 9.78 4.86 2.82
C SER A 211 9.45 5.04 1.33
N GLU A 212 9.14 6.27 0.93
CA GLU A 212 9.01 6.65 -0.48
C GLU A 212 10.29 6.44 -1.29
N SER A 213 11.44 6.37 -0.62
CA SER A 213 12.75 6.09 -1.24
C SER A 213 13.06 4.60 -1.37
N GLY A 214 12.16 3.71 -0.93
CA GLY A 214 12.33 2.27 -0.97
C GLY A 214 12.54 1.61 0.39
N PHE A 215 13.32 0.54 0.41
CA PHE A 215 13.63 -0.26 1.60
C PHE A 215 15.13 -0.22 1.92
N SER A 216 15.48 -0.19 3.20
CA SER A 216 16.82 -0.53 3.71
C SER A 216 16.68 -1.52 4.86
N PHE A 217 17.53 -2.54 4.89
CA PHE A 217 17.50 -3.63 5.85
C PHE A 217 18.82 -3.70 6.60
N LYS A 218 18.74 -3.77 7.94
CA LYS A 218 19.91 -3.89 8.80
C LYS A 218 19.83 -5.10 9.73
N TYR A 219 21.00 -5.61 10.05
CA TYR A 219 21.26 -6.66 11.01
C TYR A 219 22.29 -6.13 12.01
N ASP A 220 21.94 -6.09 13.30
CA ASP A 220 22.74 -5.52 14.38
C ASP A 220 23.30 -4.12 14.02
N GLY A 221 22.43 -3.29 13.42
CA GLY A 221 22.75 -1.92 12.99
C GLY A 221 23.53 -1.80 11.68
N GLN A 222 23.98 -2.91 11.08
CA GLN A 222 24.70 -2.91 9.80
C GLN A 222 23.76 -3.19 8.63
N GLU A 223 23.74 -2.30 7.64
CA GLU A 223 22.96 -2.52 6.42
C GLU A 223 23.49 -3.74 5.64
N TYR A 224 22.59 -4.66 5.29
CA TYR A 224 22.91 -5.82 4.46
C TYR A 224 22.19 -5.82 3.11
N GLY A 225 21.20 -4.93 2.92
CA GLY A 225 20.56 -4.76 1.63
C GLY A 225 19.61 -3.57 1.61
N SER A 226 19.37 -3.05 0.42
CA SER A 226 18.39 -2.01 0.16
C SER A 226 17.73 -2.22 -1.21
N LEU A 227 16.54 -1.64 -1.38
CA LEU A 227 15.76 -1.67 -2.60
C LEU A 227 15.28 -0.25 -2.88
N ARG A 228 15.56 0.31 -4.07
CA ARG A 228 15.18 1.69 -4.43
C ARG A 228 14.20 1.72 -5.60
N PRO A 229 13.28 2.70 -5.67
CA PRO A 229 12.20 2.74 -6.66
C PRO A 229 12.52 3.36 -8.04
N THR A 230 13.78 3.50 -8.47
CA THR A 230 14.11 4.24 -9.73
C THR A 230 14.63 3.40 -10.93
N ASN A 231 13.97 3.63 -12.09
CA ASN A 231 14.17 3.49 -13.57
C ASN A 231 15.56 3.12 -14.22
N PRO A 232 15.62 2.89 -15.56
CA PRO A 232 15.46 1.62 -16.27
C PRO A 232 16.64 0.64 -16.09
N MET A 233 16.48 -0.60 -16.55
CA MET A 233 17.56 -1.58 -16.67
C MET A 233 18.79 -0.94 -17.36
N PRO A 234 20.02 -1.07 -16.81
CA PRO A 234 21.20 -0.70 -17.59
C PRO A 234 21.28 -1.56 -18.86
N PRO A 235 21.92 -1.07 -19.95
CA PRO A 235 21.96 -1.78 -21.21
C PRO A 235 22.58 -3.19 -21.05
N ALA A 236 22.28 -4.08 -22.01
CA ALA A 236 22.54 -5.51 -21.91
C ALA A 236 23.99 -5.90 -21.59
N ASP A 237 24.92 -5.00 -21.88
CA ASP A 237 26.37 -5.10 -21.68
C ASP A 237 26.78 -4.94 -20.20
N GLN A 238 26.01 -4.21 -19.38
CA GLN A 238 26.26 -4.10 -17.94
C GLN A 238 25.75 -5.29 -17.13
N ARG A 239 24.92 -6.18 -17.71
CA ARG A 239 24.46 -7.43 -17.05
C ARG A 239 25.59 -8.42 -16.75
N LYS A 240 26.75 -8.28 -17.41
CA LYS A 240 27.90 -9.18 -17.26
C LYS A 240 28.98 -8.65 -16.31
N ARG A 241 28.84 -7.45 -15.76
CA ARG A 241 29.84 -6.85 -14.88
C ARG A 241 29.21 -6.40 -13.57
N GLY A 242 29.26 -7.28 -12.58
CA GLY A 242 29.51 -6.87 -11.19
C GLY A 242 28.44 -6.05 -10.46
N LEU A 243 27.14 -6.28 -10.69
CA LEU A 243 26.18 -5.94 -9.64
C LEU A 243 26.42 -6.90 -8.48
N THR A 244 26.95 -6.39 -7.37
CA THR A 244 27.02 -7.14 -6.12
C THR A 244 25.59 -7.45 -5.66
N LYS A 245 25.38 -8.56 -4.94
CA LYS A 245 24.08 -8.96 -4.39
C LYS A 245 23.36 -7.87 -3.57
N SER A 246 24.02 -6.77 -3.24
CA SER A 246 23.51 -5.63 -2.48
C SER A 246 22.78 -4.58 -3.32
N GLU A 247 22.76 -4.68 -4.65
CA GLU A 247 22.21 -3.62 -5.54
C GLU A 247 21.02 -4.10 -6.41
N TYR A 248 20.11 -4.90 -5.86
CA TYR A 248 18.91 -5.32 -6.60
C TYR A 248 17.97 -4.11 -6.83
N ARG A 249 17.81 -3.73 -8.10
CA ARG A 249 16.96 -2.61 -8.53
C ARG A 249 15.55 -3.08 -8.88
N TRP A 250 14.55 -2.30 -8.50
CA TRP A 250 13.14 -2.62 -8.69
C TRP A 250 12.56 -1.77 -9.84
N PRO A 251 12.13 -2.38 -10.97
CA PRO A 251 11.46 -1.63 -12.02
C PRO A 251 10.03 -1.29 -11.62
N SER A 252 9.68 -0.01 -11.61
CA SER A 252 8.38 0.52 -11.19
C SER A 252 7.26 0.38 -12.24
N ASN A 253 7.44 -0.40 -13.31
CA ASN A 253 6.43 -0.56 -14.35
C ASN A 253 5.45 -1.64 -13.91
N PHE A 254 4.35 -1.24 -13.26
CA PHE A 254 3.31 -2.17 -12.84
C PHE A 254 2.64 -2.80 -14.08
N ILE A 255 2.92 -4.07 -14.35
CA ILE A 255 2.27 -4.81 -15.45
C ILE A 255 1.23 -5.74 -14.84
N TYR A 256 -0.05 -5.40 -15.02
CA TYR A 256 -1.15 -6.30 -14.73
C TYR A 256 -1.18 -7.41 -15.79
N VAL A 257 -1.28 -8.67 -15.35
CA VAL A 257 -1.48 -9.81 -16.24
C VAL A 257 -2.84 -10.42 -15.95
N ASP A 258 -3.76 -10.36 -16.90
CA ASP A 258 -5.04 -11.06 -16.78
C ASP A 258 -4.78 -12.58 -16.77
N LYS A 259 -5.15 -13.25 -15.68
CA LYS A 259 -4.88 -14.68 -15.50
C LYS A 259 -5.69 -15.60 -16.43
N LYS A 260 -6.77 -15.11 -17.06
CA LYS A 260 -7.62 -15.87 -17.99
C LYS A 260 -7.19 -15.67 -19.44
N THR A 261 -6.84 -14.44 -19.82
CA THR A 261 -6.51 -14.09 -21.21
C THR A 261 -5.01 -14.03 -21.47
N GLY A 262 -4.19 -13.86 -20.42
CA GLY A 262 -2.74 -13.64 -20.53
C GLY A 262 -2.37 -12.23 -21.00
N GLU A 263 -3.35 -11.33 -21.14
CA GLU A 263 -3.15 -9.96 -21.59
C GLU A 263 -2.36 -9.15 -20.56
N LYS A 264 -1.41 -8.36 -21.04
CA LYS A 264 -0.50 -7.55 -20.22
C LYS A 264 -0.86 -6.08 -20.37
N THR A 265 -1.22 -5.43 -19.26
CA THR A 265 -1.49 -4.00 -19.21
C THR A 265 -0.38 -3.33 -18.42
N VAL A 266 0.44 -2.53 -19.08
CA VAL A 266 1.38 -1.61 -18.42
C VAL A 266 0.56 -0.44 -17.91
N VAL A 267 0.57 -0.20 -16.60
CA VAL A 267 -0.07 0.99 -16.04
C VAL A 267 1.03 1.99 -15.74
N GLU A 268 1.05 3.06 -16.53
CA GLU A 268 2.15 4.03 -16.56
C GLU A 268 2.06 5.11 -15.45
N ASP A 269 0.96 5.17 -14.70
CA ASP A 269 0.67 6.21 -13.71
C ASP A 269 0.74 5.71 -12.25
N PHE A 270 1.55 4.69 -11.97
CA PHE A 270 1.75 4.23 -10.58
C PHE A 270 2.91 4.95 -9.90
N SER A 271 2.77 5.18 -8.59
CA SER A 271 3.89 5.57 -7.73
C SER A 271 5.09 4.66 -8.00
N PRO A 272 6.32 5.20 -8.03
CA PRO A 272 7.53 4.40 -8.05
C PRO A 272 7.59 3.35 -6.93
N MET A 273 6.83 3.56 -5.84
CA MET A 273 6.66 2.65 -4.71
C MET A 273 5.49 1.66 -4.81
N ALA A 274 4.72 1.63 -5.89
CA ALA A 274 3.59 0.71 -6.03
C ALA A 274 4.02 -0.76 -6.22
N PRO A 275 3.50 -1.71 -5.42
CA PRO A 275 2.28 -1.61 -4.63
C PRO A 275 2.53 -1.32 -3.14
N PHE A 276 3.80 -1.12 -2.75
CA PHE A 276 4.26 -0.81 -1.39
C PHE A 276 4.11 0.68 -1.02
N ASP A 277 3.18 1.39 -1.67
CA ASP A 277 2.81 2.78 -1.41
C ASP A 277 1.47 2.89 -0.64
N ARG A 278 1.04 1.79 0.00
CA ARG A 278 -0.21 1.63 0.77
C ARG A 278 0.05 1.03 2.15
N LYS A 279 -1.01 0.79 2.93
CA LYS A 279 -0.91 0.16 4.25
C LYS A 279 -0.75 -1.35 4.20
N PHE A 280 0.08 -1.85 5.09
CA PHE A 280 0.40 -3.25 5.26
C PHE A 280 0.30 -3.63 6.75
N PHE A 281 -0.28 -4.79 7.04
CA PHE A 281 -0.33 -5.35 8.39
C PHE A 281 0.76 -6.40 8.58
N LEU A 282 1.26 -6.52 9.81
CA LEU A 282 2.35 -7.42 10.19
C LEU A 282 1.81 -8.83 10.47
N ILE A 283 2.61 -9.82 10.11
CA ILE A 283 2.41 -11.25 10.36
C ILE A 283 3.71 -11.80 10.94
N LEU A 284 3.58 -12.50 12.07
CA LEU A 284 4.65 -13.27 12.68
C LEU A 284 4.23 -14.73 12.73
N ASN A 285 5.00 -15.66 12.17
CA ASN A 285 4.67 -17.07 12.28
C ASN A 285 5.89 -17.98 12.26
N LEU A 286 5.72 -19.19 12.80
CA LEU A 286 6.68 -20.28 12.62
C LEU A 286 6.11 -21.36 11.69
N ALA A 287 6.48 -21.32 10.42
CA ALA A 287 6.14 -22.37 9.46
C ALA A 287 7.14 -23.52 9.54
N THR A 288 6.79 -24.67 8.96
CA THR A 288 7.72 -25.81 8.84
C THR A 288 7.66 -26.48 7.48
N LEU A 289 8.76 -27.11 7.08
CA LEU A 289 8.84 -27.98 5.90
C LEU A 289 8.57 -29.46 6.23
N VAL A 290 7.98 -29.77 7.38
CA VAL A 290 7.65 -31.14 7.77
C VAL A 290 6.44 -31.59 6.96
N THR A 291 6.64 -32.58 6.09
CA THR A 291 5.57 -33.11 5.21
C THR A 291 5.27 -34.60 5.42
N SER A 292 6.04 -35.28 6.28
CA SER A 292 5.93 -36.72 6.54
C SER A 292 6.37 -37.04 7.98
N ARG A 293 5.97 -38.21 8.50
CA ARG A 293 6.46 -38.69 9.81
C ARG A 293 7.99 -38.82 9.86
N SER A 294 8.62 -39.22 8.76
CA SER A 294 10.09 -39.33 8.67
C SER A 294 10.81 -37.98 8.80
N HIS A 295 10.15 -36.86 8.54
CA HIS A 295 10.74 -35.54 8.79
C HIS A 295 10.78 -35.18 10.28
N LEU A 296 9.95 -35.81 11.12
CA LEU A 296 9.92 -35.53 12.56
C LEU A 296 11.20 -35.96 13.26
N SER A 297 11.84 -37.06 12.82
CA SER A 297 13.11 -37.51 13.41
C SER A 297 14.29 -36.59 13.12
N ALA A 298 14.15 -35.66 12.17
CA ALA A 298 15.15 -34.64 11.86
C ALA A 298 14.93 -33.32 12.63
N MET A 299 13.90 -33.25 13.47
CA MET A 299 13.58 -32.08 14.29
C MET A 299 14.18 -32.24 15.69
N ASP A 300 14.85 -31.19 16.17
CA ASP A 300 15.16 -30.98 17.58
C ASP A 300 14.04 -30.12 18.16
N PHE A 301 13.09 -30.73 18.87
CA PHE A 301 11.89 -30.04 19.35
C PHE A 301 12.16 -29.04 20.47
N ASP A 302 13.22 -29.23 21.26
CA ASP A 302 13.63 -28.26 22.29
C ASP A 302 14.11 -26.94 21.65
N LYS A 303 14.61 -27.03 20.41
CA LYS A 303 15.03 -25.90 19.57
C LYS A 303 14.03 -25.55 18.47
N SER A 304 12.86 -26.18 18.44
CA SER A 304 11.86 -25.92 17.40
C SER A 304 11.02 -24.70 17.74
N LYS A 305 11.66 -23.54 17.88
CA LYS A 305 11.02 -22.29 18.26
C LYS A 305 11.74 -21.07 17.67
N VAL A 306 11.07 -19.93 17.72
CA VAL A 306 11.66 -18.60 17.54
C VAL A 306 11.30 -17.76 18.76
N ASP A 307 12.27 -17.05 19.31
CA ASP A 307 12.05 -16.14 20.43
C ASP A 307 12.16 -14.69 19.95
N ILE A 308 11.26 -13.83 20.42
CA ILE A 308 11.14 -12.42 20.05
C ILE A 308 11.08 -11.61 21.34
N ASP A 309 12.11 -10.80 21.57
CA ASP A 309 12.27 -9.94 22.73
C ASP A 309 11.35 -8.72 22.62
N TYR A 310 11.36 -8.05 21.47
CA TYR A 310 10.42 -6.97 21.19
C TYR A 310 10.16 -6.83 19.69
N ILE A 311 9.06 -6.15 19.37
CA ILE A 311 8.79 -5.57 18.05
C ILE A 311 8.40 -4.11 18.25
N ARG A 312 9.06 -3.20 17.55
CA ARG A 312 8.86 -1.75 17.65
C ARG A 312 8.67 -1.15 16.26
N VAL A 313 7.76 -0.18 16.17
CA VAL A 313 7.43 0.54 14.94
C VAL A 313 7.52 2.03 15.21
N TYR A 314 8.26 2.72 14.36
CA TYR A 314 8.48 4.15 14.43
C TYR A 314 8.14 4.82 13.11
N GLN A 315 7.71 6.08 13.17
CA GLN A 315 7.39 6.88 12.00
C GLN A 315 7.86 8.31 12.15
N THR A 316 8.21 8.96 11.04
CA THR A 316 8.42 10.41 11.03
C THR A 316 7.08 11.15 11.20
N PRO A 317 7.07 12.42 11.63
CA PRO A 317 5.83 13.21 11.70
C PRO A 317 5.04 13.23 10.38
N GLU A 318 5.72 13.21 9.24
CA GLU A 318 5.13 13.16 7.90
C GLU A 318 4.47 11.80 7.63
N GLN A 319 5.14 10.70 7.99
CA GLN A 319 4.59 9.34 7.84
C GLN A 319 3.37 9.10 8.73
N ILE A 320 3.35 9.71 9.93
CA ILE A 320 2.18 9.67 10.82
C ILE A 320 0.98 10.34 10.14
N LYS A 321 1.17 11.52 9.53
CA LYS A 321 0.11 12.22 8.78
C LYS A 321 -0.39 11.39 7.59
N LEU A 322 0.49 10.62 6.95
CA LEU A 322 0.13 9.75 5.83
C LEU A 322 -0.75 8.55 6.24
N GLN A 323 -0.78 8.16 7.52
CA GLN A 323 -1.60 7.01 7.94
C GLN A 323 -3.08 7.22 7.69
N ASP A 324 -3.59 8.44 7.68
CA ASP A 324 -5.02 8.70 7.44
C ASP A 324 -5.30 9.34 6.08
N THR A 325 -4.29 9.35 5.20
CA THR A 325 -4.37 9.94 3.86
C THR A 325 -4.56 8.86 2.80
N PHE A 326 -5.60 9.00 2.00
CA PHE A 326 -5.99 8.12 0.91
C PHE A 326 -5.94 8.85 -0.42
N TYR A 327 -5.71 8.09 -1.49
CA TYR A 327 -5.54 8.62 -2.84
C TYR A 327 -6.73 8.25 -3.71
N LEU A 328 -7.22 9.19 -4.51
CA LEU A 328 -8.10 8.92 -5.63
C LEU A 328 -7.28 9.06 -6.90
N ARG A 329 -6.92 7.93 -7.50
CA ARG A 329 -6.25 7.85 -8.80
C ARG A 329 -7.29 7.68 -9.90
N PHE A 330 -7.11 8.34 -11.03
CA PHE A 330 -8.06 8.29 -12.14
C PHE A 330 -7.44 7.54 -13.32
N ASP A 331 -7.81 6.27 -13.49
CA ASP A 331 -7.31 5.44 -14.60
C ASP A 331 -8.14 5.69 -15.85
N THR A 332 -7.63 6.56 -16.71
CA THR A 332 -8.28 6.93 -17.98
C THR A 332 -7.83 6.05 -19.15
N ALA A 333 -6.96 5.05 -18.93
CA ALA A 333 -6.31 4.27 -19.97
C ALA A 333 -5.69 5.13 -21.11
N LYS A 334 -5.17 6.33 -20.77
CA LYS A 334 -4.65 7.35 -21.70
C LYS A 334 -5.65 7.83 -22.75
N GLN A 335 -6.94 7.68 -22.48
CA GLN A 335 -7.98 8.12 -23.40
C GLN A 335 -8.40 9.57 -23.18
N ALA A 336 -8.11 10.14 -22.01
CA ALA A 336 -8.52 11.50 -21.66
C ALA A 336 -7.79 12.54 -22.51
N VAL A 337 -8.57 13.41 -23.16
CA VAL A 337 -8.09 14.49 -24.01
C VAL A 337 -8.73 15.82 -23.64
N GLY A 338 -7.98 16.91 -23.80
CA GLY A 338 -8.46 18.26 -23.64
C GLY A 338 -9.13 18.80 -24.91
N PRO A 339 -9.59 20.06 -24.91
CA PRO A 339 -10.40 20.64 -25.99
C PRO A 339 -9.77 20.57 -27.38
N ASP A 340 -8.43 20.61 -27.46
CA ASP A 340 -7.69 20.63 -28.72
C ASP A 340 -7.06 19.25 -29.06
N GLY A 341 -7.42 18.21 -28.30
CA GLY A 341 -7.01 16.81 -28.54
C GLY A 341 -5.71 16.39 -27.86
N GLU A 342 -5.13 17.27 -27.04
CA GLU A 342 -3.98 16.99 -26.19
C GLU A 342 -4.32 15.98 -25.10
N ILE A 343 -3.40 15.08 -24.77
CA ILE A 343 -3.59 14.11 -23.67
C ILE A 343 -3.66 14.87 -22.34
N VAL A 344 -4.67 14.55 -21.53
CA VAL A 344 -4.86 15.11 -20.19
C VAL A 344 -4.48 14.07 -19.14
N VAL A 345 -3.55 14.44 -18.27
CA VAL A 345 -3.23 13.69 -17.05
C VAL A 345 -4.05 14.28 -15.92
N VAL A 346 -4.78 13.44 -15.19
CA VAL A 346 -5.53 13.85 -14.00
C VAL A 346 -4.68 13.54 -12.79
N GLU A 347 -4.35 14.58 -12.01
CA GLU A 347 -3.58 14.42 -10.79
C GLU A 347 -4.36 13.62 -9.73
N ASP A 348 -3.62 12.83 -8.96
CA ASP A 348 -4.17 12.12 -7.80
C ASP A 348 -4.74 13.12 -6.79
N GLN A 349 -5.94 12.83 -6.27
CA GLN A 349 -6.49 13.61 -5.17
C GLN A 349 -6.20 12.96 -3.82
N LEU A 350 -5.73 13.75 -2.86
CA LEU A 350 -5.54 13.34 -1.47
C LEU A 350 -6.82 13.58 -0.66
N LYS A 351 -7.21 12.59 0.14
CA LYS A 351 -8.39 12.62 0.99
C LYS A 351 -8.10 12.03 2.36
N LYS A 352 -8.81 12.47 3.39
CA LYS A 352 -8.74 11.81 4.71
C LYS A 352 -9.79 10.72 4.86
N LEU A 353 -9.58 9.82 5.82
CA LEU A 353 -10.60 8.85 6.21
C LEU A 353 -11.92 9.54 6.51
N GLY A 354 -13.01 9.08 5.89
CA GLY A 354 -14.36 9.58 6.12
C GLY A 354 -14.72 10.86 5.36
N GLU A 355 -13.77 11.54 4.70
CA GLU A 355 -14.09 12.66 3.82
C GLU A 355 -14.92 12.18 2.62
N SER A 356 -15.79 13.03 2.10
CA SER A 356 -16.46 12.75 0.83
C SER A 356 -15.46 12.81 -0.33
N ILE A 357 -15.64 11.96 -1.33
CA ILE A 357 -14.86 12.00 -2.58
C ILE A 357 -14.85 13.40 -3.20
N GLY A 358 -15.96 14.14 -3.10
CA GLY A 358 -16.08 15.47 -3.69
C GLY A 358 -16.18 15.40 -5.21
N ASP A 359 -15.85 16.49 -5.87
CA ASP A 359 -16.10 16.63 -7.31
C ASP A 359 -15.22 15.72 -8.15
N LEU A 360 -15.87 14.75 -8.80
CA LEU A 360 -15.24 13.88 -9.78
C LEU A 360 -15.13 14.60 -11.13
N PRO A 361 -13.98 14.53 -11.81
CA PRO A 361 -13.78 15.22 -13.07
C PRO A 361 -14.65 14.61 -14.17
N VAL A 362 -15.12 15.47 -15.07
CA VAL A 362 -15.77 15.06 -16.33
C VAL A 362 -14.77 15.28 -17.45
N LEU A 363 -14.24 14.17 -17.96
CA LEU A 363 -13.19 14.12 -18.96
C LEU A 363 -13.79 13.80 -20.33
N ARG A 364 -13.11 14.21 -21.39
CA ARG A 364 -13.43 13.83 -22.77
C ARG A 364 -12.47 12.74 -23.23
N ASN A 365 -12.94 11.77 -24.01
CA ASN A 365 -12.05 10.84 -24.70
C ASN A 365 -11.90 11.12 -26.21
N LYS A 366 -11.00 10.42 -26.88
CA LYS A 366 -10.77 10.53 -28.33
C LYS A 366 -11.98 10.17 -29.23
N HIS A 367 -13.00 9.55 -28.66
CA HIS A 367 -14.27 9.22 -29.32
C HIS A 367 -15.37 10.26 -29.03
N ASN A 368 -15.01 11.37 -28.40
CA ASN A 368 -15.92 12.45 -28.00
C ASN A 368 -16.92 12.07 -26.89
N GLU A 369 -16.67 10.98 -26.15
CA GLU A 369 -17.49 10.54 -25.02
C GLU A 369 -17.05 11.22 -23.72
N ALA A 370 -17.95 11.34 -22.75
CA ALA A 370 -17.71 11.92 -21.44
C ALA A 370 -17.68 10.88 -20.30
N SER A 371 -16.87 11.14 -19.27
CA SER A 371 -16.79 10.29 -18.08
C SER A 371 -17.91 10.57 -17.07
N PHE A 372 -19.18 10.34 -17.43
CA PHE A 372 -20.34 10.61 -16.58
C PHE A 372 -20.46 9.72 -15.33
N GLY A 373 -19.60 8.70 -15.19
CA GLY A 373 -19.56 7.88 -13.99
C GLY A 373 -18.17 7.36 -13.70
N TRP A 374 -17.87 7.18 -12.42
CA TRP A 374 -16.61 6.61 -11.94
C TRP A 374 -16.88 5.34 -11.12
N TYR A 375 -15.98 4.37 -11.27
CA TYR A 375 -16.13 3.03 -10.71
C TYR A 375 -14.83 2.56 -10.07
N ARG A 376 -14.91 1.80 -8.97
CA ARG A 376 -13.75 1.21 -8.28
C ARG A 376 -13.16 -0.01 -8.98
N ARG A 377 -13.77 -0.47 -10.07
CA ARG A 377 -13.39 -1.68 -10.81
C ARG A 377 -13.53 -1.44 -12.31
N ALA A 378 -12.55 -1.89 -13.09
CA ALA A 378 -12.54 -1.77 -14.55
C ALA A 378 -13.73 -2.46 -15.27
N ASN A 379 -14.44 -3.38 -14.59
CA ASN A 379 -15.61 -4.05 -15.17
C ASN A 379 -16.92 -3.24 -15.08
N LEU A 380 -16.86 -2.02 -14.51
CA LEU A 380 -17.95 -1.03 -14.45
C LEU A 380 -19.27 -1.55 -13.87
N LYS A 381 -19.23 -2.54 -12.97
CA LYS A 381 -20.45 -3.10 -12.38
C LYS A 381 -21.10 -2.11 -11.42
N PRO A 382 -22.45 -2.04 -11.33
CA PRO A 382 -23.16 -1.05 -10.52
C PRO A 382 -22.70 -0.97 -9.06
N TRP A 383 -22.40 -2.11 -8.42
CA TRP A 383 -21.91 -2.17 -7.02
C TRP A 383 -20.53 -1.51 -6.81
N SER A 384 -19.79 -1.26 -7.88
CA SER A 384 -18.50 -0.57 -7.84
C SER A 384 -18.60 0.93 -8.17
N LYS A 385 -19.79 1.43 -8.56
CA LYS A 385 -20.02 2.84 -8.85
C LYS A 385 -19.74 3.70 -7.62
N ILE A 386 -19.17 4.88 -7.85
CA ILE A 386 -18.87 5.85 -6.81
C ILE A 386 -19.44 7.22 -7.20
N GLY A 387 -19.78 8.01 -6.19
CA GLY A 387 -20.32 9.36 -6.34
C GLY A 387 -19.62 10.37 -5.43
N ASN A 388 -19.89 11.65 -5.64
CA ASN A 388 -19.21 12.74 -4.92
C ASN A 388 -19.43 12.67 -3.41
N ASP A 389 -20.57 12.14 -2.97
CA ASP A 389 -20.97 11.96 -1.57
C ASP A 389 -20.43 10.68 -0.92
N THR A 390 -19.77 9.80 -1.69
CA THR A 390 -19.22 8.57 -1.14
C THR A 390 -18.09 8.89 -0.18
N ALA A 391 -18.19 8.40 1.06
CA ALA A 391 -17.14 8.53 2.05
C ALA A 391 -15.90 7.69 1.68
N VAL A 392 -14.73 8.30 1.80
CA VAL A 392 -13.42 7.68 1.57
C VAL A 392 -13.15 6.71 2.71
N LYS A 393 -12.95 5.45 2.36
CA LYS A 393 -12.59 4.38 3.30
C LYS A 393 -11.26 3.72 2.96
N ASP A 394 -10.78 3.97 1.75
CA ASP A 394 -9.55 3.41 1.20
C ASP A 394 -9.08 4.28 0.03
N SER A 395 -7.86 4.04 -0.45
CA SER A 395 -7.35 4.61 -1.69
C SER A 395 -8.00 3.90 -2.87
N TYR A 396 -8.50 4.65 -3.84
CA TYR A 396 -9.21 4.12 -4.98
C TYR A 396 -8.45 4.39 -6.28
N ILE A 397 -8.44 3.38 -7.15
CA ILE A 397 -8.27 3.59 -8.58
C ILE A 397 -9.68 3.66 -9.16
N LEU A 398 -10.00 4.80 -9.77
CA LEU A 398 -11.29 5.11 -10.34
C LEU A 398 -11.23 4.97 -11.86
N PHE A 399 -12.15 4.18 -12.40
CA PHE A 399 -12.28 3.90 -13.82
C PHE A 399 -13.48 4.69 -14.37
N PRO A 400 -13.31 5.47 -15.44
CA PRO A 400 -14.40 6.20 -16.05
C PRO A 400 -15.32 5.24 -16.82
N LYS A 401 -16.61 5.50 -16.75
CA LYS A 401 -17.58 4.99 -17.71
C LYS A 401 -17.79 6.09 -18.76
N TRP A 402 -17.29 5.81 -19.96
CA TRP A 402 -17.47 6.66 -21.12
C TRP A 402 -18.90 6.50 -21.65
N GLU A 403 -19.55 7.64 -21.87
CA GLU A 403 -20.91 7.72 -22.39
C GLU A 403 -20.96 8.82 -23.45
N GLU A 404 -21.86 8.67 -24.42
CA GLU A 404 -22.10 9.68 -25.45
C GLU A 404 -22.43 11.03 -24.81
N ALA A 405 -21.80 12.09 -25.33
CA ALA A 405 -21.92 13.43 -24.80
C ALA A 405 -21.93 14.46 -25.93
N VAL A 406 -22.55 15.59 -25.64
CA VAL A 406 -22.49 16.80 -26.43
C VAL A 406 -21.70 17.86 -25.65
N TRP A 407 -20.77 18.53 -26.31
CA TRP A 407 -19.80 19.40 -25.67
C TRP A 407 -20.06 20.87 -25.92
N VAL A 408 -19.92 21.67 -24.87
CA VAL A 408 -19.87 23.13 -24.95
C VAL A 408 -18.44 23.58 -24.67
N PHE A 409 -17.80 24.19 -25.66
CA PHE A 409 -16.48 24.78 -25.52
C PHE A 409 -16.61 26.29 -25.34
N LYS A 410 -16.22 26.82 -24.18
CA LYS A 410 -16.29 28.25 -23.86
C LYS A 410 -14.91 28.89 -23.98
N ASN A 411 -14.76 29.81 -24.93
CA ASN A 411 -13.59 30.66 -25.09
C ASN A 411 -13.84 32.00 -24.36
N TYR A 412 -13.05 32.26 -23.32
CA TYR A 412 -13.27 33.40 -22.44
C TYR A 412 -12.50 34.67 -22.85
N SER A 413 -11.52 34.60 -23.77
CA SER A 413 -10.58 35.71 -24.01
C SER A 413 -10.62 36.31 -25.42
N GLY A 414 -11.71 36.10 -26.18
CA GLY A 414 -12.02 36.86 -27.40
C GLY A 414 -11.10 36.63 -28.60
N GLY A 415 -10.11 35.74 -28.51
CA GLY A 415 -9.24 35.34 -29.62
C GLY A 415 -9.12 33.81 -29.76
N PRO A 416 -8.77 33.29 -30.95
CA PRO A 416 -8.77 31.85 -31.26
C PRO A 416 -7.82 30.99 -30.41
N ASN A 417 -6.83 31.60 -29.73
CA ASN A 417 -5.78 30.90 -28.95
C ASN A 417 -5.97 30.99 -27.42
N SER A 418 -7.18 31.28 -26.95
CA SER A 418 -7.46 31.42 -25.51
C SER A 418 -7.79 30.07 -24.86
N PRO A 419 -7.48 29.85 -23.56
CA PRO A 419 -7.86 28.61 -22.87
C PRO A 419 -9.36 28.37 -22.95
N LYS A 420 -9.76 27.27 -23.59
CA LYS A 420 -11.15 26.83 -23.65
C LYS A 420 -11.47 26.05 -22.38
N LYS A 421 -12.60 26.33 -21.74
CA LYS A 421 -13.20 25.36 -20.83
C LYS A 421 -14.17 24.51 -21.62
N GLN A 422 -14.22 23.22 -21.32
CA GLN A 422 -15.17 22.28 -21.91
C GLN A 422 -16.14 21.80 -20.83
N GLU A 423 -17.41 21.74 -21.17
CA GLU A 423 -18.48 21.20 -20.33
C GLU A 423 -19.22 20.13 -21.15
N ALA A 424 -19.45 18.97 -20.55
CA ALA A 424 -20.16 17.86 -21.20
C ALA A 424 -21.62 17.82 -20.74
N PHE A 425 -22.50 17.51 -21.68
CA PHE A 425 -23.93 17.34 -21.48
C PHE A 425 -24.39 16.05 -22.14
N LYS A 426 -25.48 15.47 -21.65
CA LYS A 426 -26.11 14.36 -22.37
C LYS A 426 -26.86 14.90 -23.59
N PRO A 427 -26.91 14.15 -24.72
CA PRO A 427 -27.70 14.56 -25.88
C PRO A 427 -29.15 14.90 -25.49
N GLY A 428 -29.64 16.05 -25.96
CA GLY A 428 -30.99 16.55 -25.66
C GLY A 428 -31.14 17.28 -24.31
N GLU A 429 -30.07 17.44 -23.53
CA GLU A 429 -30.09 18.31 -22.35
C GLU A 429 -30.21 19.79 -22.74
N THR A 430 -30.93 20.54 -21.90
CA THR A 430 -31.05 21.99 -22.04
C THR A 430 -29.92 22.67 -21.27
N VAL A 431 -29.17 23.54 -21.94
CA VAL A 431 -28.05 24.28 -21.34
C VAL A 431 -28.44 25.71 -21.10
N ARG A 432 -28.14 26.20 -19.90
CA ARG A 432 -28.26 27.61 -19.51
C ARG A 432 -26.88 28.25 -19.43
N LEU A 433 -26.67 29.28 -20.23
CA LEU A 433 -25.40 30.00 -20.27
C LEU A 433 -25.28 30.96 -19.08
N GLY A 434 -24.40 30.61 -18.14
CA GLY A 434 -24.00 31.51 -17.07
C GLY A 434 -23.14 32.69 -17.57
N LYS A 435 -23.09 33.76 -16.76
CA LYS A 435 -22.18 34.89 -16.99
C LYS A 435 -20.79 34.55 -16.43
N PRO A 436 -19.70 34.77 -17.19
CA PRO A 436 -18.34 34.62 -16.67
C PRO A 436 -18.03 35.64 -15.57
N SER A 437 -17.03 35.33 -14.74
CA SER A 437 -16.48 36.28 -13.75
C SER A 437 -16.02 37.56 -14.44
N PRO A 438 -16.30 38.76 -13.88
CA PRO A 438 -15.89 40.02 -14.49
C PRO A 438 -14.38 40.11 -14.70
N ILE A 439 -13.97 40.69 -15.83
CA ILE A 439 -12.57 41.06 -16.09
C ILE A 439 -12.41 42.56 -15.77
N GLU A 440 -11.30 42.94 -15.15
CA GLU A 440 -11.06 44.33 -14.76
C GLU A 440 -11.22 45.27 -15.97
N GLN A 441 -12.01 46.35 -15.79
CA GLN A 441 -12.29 47.37 -16.81
C GLN A 441 -13.12 46.91 -18.03
N LEU A 442 -13.56 45.65 -18.06
CA LEU A 442 -14.39 45.08 -19.12
C LEU A 442 -15.74 44.58 -18.59
N ARG A 443 -16.80 44.78 -19.37
CA ARG A 443 -18.13 44.23 -19.15
C ARG A 443 -18.37 43.09 -20.11
N PHE A 444 -18.90 41.97 -19.62
CA PHE A 444 -19.38 40.88 -20.44
C PHE A 444 -20.60 41.33 -21.27
N ASP A 445 -20.54 41.18 -22.59
CA ASP A 445 -21.54 41.65 -23.55
C ASP A 445 -22.33 40.50 -24.21
N GLY A 446 -22.01 39.25 -23.88
CA GLY A 446 -22.75 38.06 -24.32
C GLY A 446 -21.87 36.93 -24.85
N TRP A 447 -22.50 35.77 -25.04
CA TRP A 447 -21.91 34.61 -25.70
C TRP A 447 -22.26 34.62 -27.19
N PHE A 448 -21.31 34.22 -28.05
CA PHE A 448 -21.48 34.17 -29.50
C PHE A 448 -21.02 32.83 -30.07
N LYS A 449 -21.61 32.38 -31.18
CA LYS A 449 -21.28 31.11 -31.87
C LYS A 449 -20.17 31.26 -32.93
N ASP A 450 -19.58 32.45 -33.06
CA ASP A 450 -18.44 32.73 -33.93
C ASP A 450 -17.48 33.74 -33.28
N PRO A 451 -16.18 33.66 -33.60
CA PRO A 451 -15.18 34.56 -33.05
C PRO A 451 -15.33 36.01 -33.53
N GLU A 452 -16.04 36.26 -34.65
CA GLU A 452 -16.33 37.61 -35.14
C GLU A 452 -17.51 38.29 -34.42
N PHE A 453 -18.12 37.61 -33.45
CA PHE A 453 -19.25 38.08 -32.65
C PHE A 453 -20.48 38.51 -33.47
N ARG A 454 -20.77 37.81 -34.57
CA ARG A 454 -21.90 38.10 -35.46
C ARG A 454 -23.16 37.31 -35.12
N ARG A 455 -23.01 36.10 -34.56
CA ARG A 455 -24.13 35.21 -34.21
C ARG A 455 -24.22 35.07 -32.69
N PRO A 456 -25.08 35.84 -32.00
CA PRO A 456 -25.28 35.68 -30.57
C PRO A 456 -25.82 34.28 -30.24
N ALA A 457 -25.40 33.74 -29.11
CA ALA A 457 -25.96 32.51 -28.56
C ALA A 457 -27.16 32.85 -27.65
N GLU A 458 -28.19 32.01 -27.70
CA GLU A 458 -29.33 32.10 -26.79
C GLU A 458 -28.89 31.78 -25.35
N GLU A 459 -29.55 32.39 -24.36
CA GLU A 459 -29.24 32.14 -22.94
C GLU A 459 -29.58 30.71 -22.52
N GLU A 460 -30.56 30.09 -23.18
CA GLU A 460 -30.99 28.71 -22.94
C GLU A 460 -31.27 28.02 -24.29
N PHE A 461 -30.70 26.84 -24.53
CA PHE A 461 -30.95 26.06 -25.74
C PHE A 461 -30.71 24.55 -25.52
N VAL A 462 -31.35 23.73 -26.36
CA VAL A 462 -31.15 22.27 -26.36
C VAL A 462 -29.88 21.92 -27.13
N LEU A 463 -29.06 21.03 -26.56
CA LEU A 463 -27.84 20.53 -27.20
C LEU A 463 -28.10 19.25 -28.00
N ASP A 464 -28.15 19.43 -29.32
CA ASP A 464 -28.20 18.32 -30.28
C ASP A 464 -26.83 18.05 -30.94
N SER A 465 -25.88 18.99 -30.83
CA SER A 465 -24.52 18.87 -31.35
C SER A 465 -23.54 19.81 -30.62
N ASP A 466 -22.24 19.49 -30.74
CA ASP A 466 -21.17 20.26 -30.08
C ASP A 466 -21.20 21.74 -30.50
N VAL A 467 -20.96 22.63 -29.55
CA VAL A 467 -20.96 24.08 -29.78
C VAL A 467 -19.73 24.73 -29.17
N THR A 468 -19.13 25.66 -29.92
CA THR A 468 -18.10 26.57 -29.39
C THR A 468 -18.70 27.95 -29.21
N LEU A 469 -18.53 28.50 -28.00
CA LEU A 469 -19.02 29.80 -27.57
C LEU A 469 -17.87 30.74 -27.28
N TYR A 470 -17.99 31.99 -27.71
CA TYR A 470 -17.01 33.04 -27.56
C TYR A 470 -17.58 34.16 -26.67
N ALA A 471 -16.89 34.46 -25.58
CA ALA A 471 -17.26 35.55 -24.69
C ALA A 471 -16.88 36.89 -25.33
N LYS A 472 -17.86 37.76 -25.54
CA LYS A 472 -17.62 39.14 -25.97
C LYS A 472 -17.46 40.05 -24.76
N TRP A 473 -16.44 40.89 -24.78
CA TRP A 473 -16.16 41.87 -23.73
C TRP A 473 -16.12 43.28 -24.32
N VAL A 474 -16.72 44.24 -23.61
CA VAL A 474 -16.74 45.67 -24.00
C VAL A 474 -16.20 46.53 -22.87
N LYS A 475 -15.57 47.67 -23.18
CA LYS A 475 -15.06 48.59 -22.14
C LYS A 475 -16.20 49.07 -21.24
N ALA A 476 -16.01 48.99 -19.93
CA ALA A 476 -16.97 49.52 -18.97
C ALA A 476 -16.98 51.06 -19.05
N GLN A 477 -18.11 51.68 -19.41
CA GLN A 477 -18.25 53.14 -19.35
C GLN A 477 -18.29 53.61 -17.90
N ARG A 478 -17.38 54.50 -17.50
CA ARG A 478 -17.47 55.23 -16.22
C ARG A 478 -18.39 56.43 -16.42
N SER A 479 -19.59 56.39 -15.87
CA SER A 479 -20.40 57.59 -15.66
C SER A 479 -19.80 58.37 -14.48
N VAL A 480 -19.17 59.52 -14.76
CA VAL A 480 -18.80 60.48 -13.71
C VAL A 480 -20.00 61.38 -13.47
N SER A 481 -20.72 61.15 -12.38
CA SER A 481 -21.75 62.06 -11.89
C SER A 481 -21.07 63.18 -11.12
N PHE A 482 -21.05 64.40 -11.66
CA PHE A 482 -20.71 65.58 -10.87
C PHE A 482 -21.94 65.96 -10.05
N VAL A 483 -21.81 65.93 -8.72
CA VAL A 483 -22.81 66.52 -7.83
C VAL A 483 -22.55 68.03 -7.85
N ALA A 484 -23.53 68.79 -8.35
CA ALA A 484 -23.49 70.24 -8.45
C ALA A 484 -23.71 70.92 -7.10
#